data_AF-A0A1A6G395-F1
#
_entry.id   AF-A0A1A6G395-F1
#
_cell.length_a   1.000
_cell.length_b   1.000
_cell.length_c   1.000
_cell.angle_alpha   90.00
_cell.angle_beta   90.00
_cell.angle_gamma   90.00
#
_symmetry.space_group_name_H-M   'P 1'
#
loop_
_entity.id
_entity.type
_entity.pdbx_description
1 polymer ?
#
loop_
_entity_poly.entity_id
_entity_poly.type
_entity_poly.pdbx_seq_one_letter_code
_entity_poly.pdbx_strand_id
1 'polypeptide(L)' 'MSISEAAVPGEEVGRVKAKDPDIGENGLVTYNIVDGDGIELFEITTDYETQEGVVKLK' A
#
# COMPACT_ATOMS: atom_id res chain seq x y z
N MET A 1 -5.10 7.79 8.24
CA MET A 1 -3.72 8.03 7.80
C MET A 1 -3.58 9.49 7.48
N SER A 2 -2.43 10.08 7.78
CA SER A 2 -2.12 11.48 7.52
C SER A 2 -0.61 11.60 7.37
N ILE A 3 -0.15 12.36 6.38
CA ILE A 3 1.26 12.63 6.13
C ILE A 3 1.50 14.14 6.14
N SER A 4 2.72 14.56 6.46
CA SER A 4 3.11 15.98 6.43
C SER A 4 3.10 16.50 4.99
N GLU A 5 2.66 17.73 4.78
CA GLU A 5 2.82 18.41 3.48
C GLU A 5 4.30 18.60 3.11
N ALA A 6 5.19 18.62 4.11
CA ALA A 6 6.64 18.71 3.90
C ALA A 6 7.29 17.35 3.60
N ALA A 7 6.52 16.27 3.48
CA ALA A 7 7.04 14.95 3.20
C ALA A 7 7.67 14.88 1.80
N VAL A 8 8.68 14.03 1.66
CA VAL A 8 9.41 13.85 0.41
C VAL A 8 8.90 12.63 -0.37
N PRO A 9 9.03 12.62 -1.71
CA PRO A 9 8.72 11.45 -2.53
C PRO A 9 9.38 10.17 -1.98
N GLY A 10 8.60 9.10 -1.90
CA GLY A 10 8.99 7.80 -1.36
C GLY A 10 8.71 7.60 0.13
N GLU A 11 8.32 8.62 0.88
CA GLU A 11 7.93 8.46 2.30
C GLU A 11 6.69 7.57 2.44
N GLU A 12 6.72 6.69 3.45
CA GLU A 12 5.61 5.82 3.80
C GLU A 12 4.49 6.61 4.48
N VAL A 13 3.31 6.61 3.86
CA VAL A 13 2.09 7.23 4.40
C VAL A 13 1.42 6.28 5.40
N GLY A 14 1.51 4.97 5.13
CA GLY A 14 0.98 3.94 6.00
C GLY A 14 0.94 2.56 5.34
N ARG A 15 0.39 1.61 6.10
CA ARG A 15 0.28 0.20 5.69
C ARG A 15 -1.15 -0.30 5.84
N VAL A 16 -1.54 -1.20 4.95
CA VAL A 16 -2.82 -1.90 5.00
C VAL A 16 -2.58 -3.40 4.98
N LYS A 17 -3.43 -4.17 5.68
CA LYS A 17 -3.33 -5.62 5.73
C LYS A 17 -4.69 -6.25 5.46
N ALA A 18 -4.75 -7.03 4.39
CA ALA A 18 -5.82 -7.97 4.10
C ALA A 18 -5.49 -9.32 4.73
N LYS A 19 -6.53 -10.05 5.14
CA LYS A 19 -6.39 -11.37 5.73
C LYS A 19 -7.13 -12.38 4.87
N ASP A 20 -6.38 -13.25 4.23
CA ASP A 20 -6.89 -14.43 3.54
C ASP A 20 -6.67 -15.67 4.42
N PRO A 21 -7.68 -16.52 4.67
CA PRO A 21 -7.54 -17.74 5.47
C PRO A 21 -6.82 -18.88 4.74
N ASP A 22 -6.63 -18.79 3.42
CA ASP A 22 -5.97 -19.82 2.64
C ASP A 22 -4.45 -19.85 2.88
N ILE A 23 -3.84 -21.02 2.63
CA ILE A 23 -2.41 -21.25 2.84
C ILE A 23 -1.64 -21.26 1.53
N GLY A 24 -0.36 -20.87 1.61
CA GLY A 24 0.54 -20.87 0.45
C GLY A 24 0.16 -19.77 -0.55
N GLU A 25 0.33 -20.04 -1.84
CA GLU A 25 0.12 -19.05 -2.91
C GLU A 25 -1.32 -18.50 -2.95
N ASN A 26 -2.30 -19.29 -2.54
CA ASN A 26 -3.71 -18.86 -2.48
C ASN A 26 -3.98 -17.82 -1.39
N GLY A 27 -3.10 -17.73 -0.38
CA GLY A 27 -3.20 -16.71 0.66
C GLY A 27 -2.45 -15.42 0.32
N LEU A 28 -1.82 -15.32 -0.85
CA LEU A 28 -1.08 -14.13 -1.26
C LEU A 28 -2.04 -13.03 -1.71
N VAL A 29 -1.86 -11.83 -1.16
CA VAL A 29 -2.71 -10.68 -1.49
C VAL A 29 -1.90 -9.63 -2.25
N THR A 30 -2.49 -9.13 -3.34
CA THR A 30 -1.95 -7.99 -4.11
C THR A 30 -2.82 -6.76 -3.88
N TYR A 31 -2.19 -5.61 -3.71
CA TYR A 31 -2.87 -4.34 -3.47
C TYR A 31 -2.78 -3.42 -4.68
N ASN A 32 -3.87 -2.70 -4.98
CA ASN A 32 -3.93 -1.71 -6.04
C ASN A 32 -4.87 -0.56 -5.64
N ILE A 33 -4.54 0.68 -6.02
CA ILE A 33 -5.41 1.85 -5.84
C ILE A 33 -6.39 1.90 -7.01
N VAL A 34 -7.70 1.78 -6.72
CA VAL A 34 -8.75 1.72 -7.75
C VAL A 34 -9.24 3.11 -8.16
N ASP A 35 -9.42 4.00 -7.19
CA ASP A 35 -9.83 5.38 -7.40
C ASP A 35 -8.92 6.25 -6.53
N GLY A 36 -8.04 6.98 -7.20
CA GLY A 36 -7.12 7.91 -6.55
C GLY A 36 -7.72 9.30 -6.43
N ASP A 37 -6.84 10.27 -6.25
CA ASP A 37 -7.14 11.69 -6.19
C ASP A 37 -7.15 12.38 -7.57
N GLY A 38 -7.11 11.60 -8.66
CA GLY A 38 -7.10 12.08 -10.05
C GLY A 38 -5.73 12.57 -10.55
N ILE A 39 -4.75 12.72 -9.66
CA ILE A 39 -3.37 13.15 -9.93
C ILE A 39 -2.32 12.09 -9.54
N GLU A 40 -2.75 10.93 -9.04
CA GLU A 40 -1.89 9.79 -8.67
C GLU A 40 -0.78 10.17 -7.67
N LEU A 41 -1.10 10.95 -6.62
CA LEU A 41 -0.11 11.39 -5.62
C LEU A 41 0.47 10.24 -4.79
N PHE A 42 -0.27 9.14 -4.68
CA PHE A 42 0.12 8.00 -3.88
C PHE A 42 0.31 6.77 -4.75
N GLU A 43 1.33 5.99 -4.40
CA GLU A 43 1.54 4.65 -4.94
C GLU A 43 1.35 3.61 -3.84
N ILE A 44 0.97 2.38 -4.23
CA ILE A 44 0.89 1.25 -3.31
C ILE A 44 1.76 0.11 -3.83
N THR A 45 2.54 -0.49 -2.93
CA THR A 45 3.38 -1.66 -3.21
C THR A 45 3.02 -2.79 -2.26
N THR A 46 3.17 -4.04 -2.69
CA THR A 46 2.93 -5.19 -1.84
C THR A 46 4.24 -5.65 -1.20
N ASP A 47 4.30 -5.65 0.13
CA ASP A 47 5.37 -6.28 0.90
C ASP A 47 5.09 -7.77 1.00
N TYR A 48 5.85 -8.57 0.26
CA TYR A 48 5.66 -10.02 0.21
C TYR A 48 6.11 -10.74 1.49
N GLU A 49 6.95 -10.11 2.31
CA GLU A 49 7.41 -10.68 3.59
C GLU A 49 6.31 -10.56 4.66
N THR A 50 5.63 -9.41 4.73
CA THR A 50 4.59 -9.16 5.75
C THR A 50 3.15 -9.33 5.27
N GLN A 51 2.95 -9.48 3.94
CA GLN A 51 1.65 -9.49 3.25
C GLN A 51 0.86 -8.19 3.45
N GLU A 52 1.55 -7.05 3.48
CA GLU A 52 0.96 -5.72 3.67
C GLU A 52 1.06 -4.89 2.39
N GLY A 53 0.06 -4.04 2.15
CA GLY A 53 0.13 -2.99 1.16
C GLY A 53 0.79 -1.75 1.77
N VAL A 54 1.94 -1.34 1.26
CA VAL A 54 2.68 -0.16 1.69
C VAL A 54 2.33 1.01 0.78
N VAL A 55 1.70 2.03 1.33
CA VAL A 55 1.33 3.26 0.61
C VAL A 55 2.44 4.28 0.78
N LYS A 56 2.92 4.84 -0.34
CA LYS A 56 3.97 5.85 -0.36
C LYS A 56 3.53 7.09 -1.13
N LEU A 57 4.11 8.21 -0.76
CA LEU A 57 4.03 9.43 -1.57
C LEU A 57 4.88 9.24 -2.83
N LYS A 58 4.33 9.59 -3.99
CA LYS A 58 5.02 9.51 -5.28
C LYS A 58 5.96 10.69 -5.51
#